data_AF-A0A2S6N3P3-F1
#
_entry.id   AF-A0A2S6N3P3-F1
#
_cell.length_a   1.000
_cell.length_b   1.000
_cell.length_c   1.000
_cell.angle_alpha   90.00
_cell.angle_beta   90.00
_cell.angle_gamma   90.00
#
_symmetry.space_group_name_H-M   'P 1'
#
loop_
_entity.id
_entity.type
_entity.pdbx_description
1 polymer ?
#
loop_
_entity_poly.entity_id
_entity_poly.type
_entity_poly.pdbx_seq_one_letter_code
_entity_poly.pdbx_strand_id
1 'polypeptide(L)'
;MGCDATLKWPCQTITAWLYSRRPGHLEHSIAPGVEATTGPLGQGCGMSVAERRAEENFNRPGLEIVDYDVYAFCSDGDMMEGVSNEAASLAGHLRLSNLCWISDDNQVNIEGRTQLAFGDDVGMRFRAYGWPEDESFLLPDGVREYFHDVVDRRGGELRRDWLERMLGYREAYPDLASRLDLMQSGETPEGWDSDPPSSAPDPNGLATRDSWGKALNAIAAKFPWLVGGAAELAREIQAAPA
;
A
#
# COMPACT_ATOMS: atom_id res chain seq x y z
N MET A 1 -31.51 -23.49 -7.22
CA MET A 1 -32.24 -23.28 -5.95
C MET A 1 -31.59 -22.09 -5.26
N GLY A 2 -32.42 -21.13 -4.84
CA GLY A 2 -32.13 -19.74 -4.44
C GLY A 2 -30.75 -19.40 -3.88
N CYS A 3 -30.11 -18.40 -4.50
CA CYS A 3 -29.09 -17.59 -3.86
C CYS A 3 -29.84 -16.48 -3.10
N ASP A 4 -29.86 -16.57 -1.78
CA ASP A 4 -30.48 -15.56 -0.91
C ASP A 4 -29.51 -14.37 -0.80
N ALA A 5 -29.83 -13.28 -1.50
CA ALA A 5 -29.08 -12.03 -1.53
C ALA A 5 -29.33 -11.16 -0.28
N THR A 6 -29.34 -11.77 0.90
CA THR A 6 -29.41 -11.04 2.17
C THR A 6 -28.34 -11.52 3.15
N LEU A 7 -27.08 -11.21 2.85
CA LEU A 7 -26.01 -11.20 3.87
C LEU A 7 -26.25 -10.01 4.83
N LYS A 8 -27.31 -10.09 5.64
CA LYS A 8 -27.43 -9.31 6.87
C LYS A 8 -26.40 -9.88 7.85
N TRP A 9 -25.19 -9.30 7.89
CA TRP A 9 -24.25 -9.56 8.97
C TRP A 9 -24.70 -8.77 10.20
N PRO A 10 -25.22 -9.40 11.28
CA PRO A 10 -25.62 -8.64 12.45
C PRO A 10 -24.38 -8.02 13.11
N CYS A 11 -24.32 -6.68 13.17
CA CYS A 11 -23.26 -5.86 13.78
C CYS A 11 -23.02 -6.11 15.30
N GLN A 12 -23.67 -7.10 15.90
CA GLN A 12 -23.82 -7.26 17.35
C GLN A 12 -22.59 -7.84 18.09
N THR A 13 -21.44 -8.03 17.44
CA THR A 13 -20.29 -8.76 18.03
C THR A 13 -18.94 -8.12 17.68
N ILE A 14 -18.87 -6.80 17.82
CA ILE A 14 -17.60 -6.06 17.87
C ILE A 14 -16.93 -6.39 19.21
N THR A 15 -15.64 -6.74 19.20
CA THR A 15 -14.77 -6.94 20.41
C THR A 15 -15.08 -8.09 21.38
N ALA A 16 -16.06 -8.97 21.10
CA ALA A 16 -16.48 -9.96 22.10
C ALA A 16 -15.58 -11.22 22.25
N TRP A 17 -14.70 -11.53 21.28
CA TRP A 17 -13.90 -12.76 21.29
C TRP A 17 -12.54 -12.60 20.60
N LEU A 18 -11.50 -13.25 21.14
CA LEU A 18 -10.10 -13.31 20.65
C LEU A 18 -9.93 -13.83 19.20
N TYR A 19 -10.99 -14.35 18.58
CA TYR A 19 -10.99 -14.84 17.19
C TYR A 19 -12.14 -14.25 16.36
N SER A 20 -12.72 -13.13 16.80
CA SER A 20 -13.74 -12.44 16.03
C SER A 20 -13.11 -11.89 14.75
N ARG A 21 -13.78 -12.07 13.60
CA ARG A 21 -13.45 -11.34 12.35
C ARG A 21 -13.76 -9.83 12.42
N ARG A 22 -14.09 -9.32 13.62
CA ARG A 22 -14.32 -7.90 13.95
C ARG A 22 -13.50 -7.54 15.19
N PRO A 23 -12.16 -7.50 15.07
CA PRO A 23 -11.27 -6.96 16.08
C PRO A 23 -11.60 -5.49 16.39
N GLY A 24 -11.04 -4.95 17.49
CA GLY A 24 -11.22 -3.54 17.87
C GLY A 24 -10.53 -2.56 16.90
N HIS A 25 -9.54 -3.02 16.16
CA HIS A 25 -8.86 -2.31 15.06
C HIS A 25 -8.72 -3.24 13.86
N LEU A 26 -8.62 -2.70 12.65
CA LEU A 26 -8.58 -3.51 11.42
C LEU A 26 -7.34 -4.40 11.36
N GLU A 27 -7.51 -5.67 10.99
CA GLU A 27 -6.43 -6.66 10.86
C GLU A 27 -6.51 -7.37 9.51
N HIS A 28 -5.47 -7.23 8.68
CA HIS A 28 -5.40 -7.78 7.32
C HIS A 28 -5.58 -9.30 7.27
N SER A 29 -5.01 -10.03 8.24
CA SER A 29 -4.96 -11.49 8.24
C SER A 29 -6.28 -12.18 8.56
N ILE A 30 -7.31 -11.45 9.05
CA ILE A 30 -8.54 -12.07 9.57
C ILE A 30 -9.84 -11.49 9.00
N ALA A 31 -9.81 -10.32 8.37
CA ALA A 31 -11.00 -9.65 7.83
C ALA A 31 -10.89 -9.47 6.30
N PRO A 32 -11.77 -10.10 5.50
CA PRO A 32 -11.80 -9.89 4.05
C PRO A 32 -12.03 -8.42 3.70
N GLY A 33 -11.29 -7.92 2.71
CA GLY A 33 -11.35 -6.51 2.28
C GLY A 33 -10.57 -5.54 3.18
N VAL A 34 -9.80 -6.03 4.15
CA VAL A 34 -8.83 -5.22 4.90
C VAL A 34 -7.46 -5.36 4.26
N GLU A 35 -7.00 -4.29 3.60
CA GLU A 35 -5.72 -4.28 2.87
C GLU A 35 -4.51 -4.14 3.79
N ALA A 36 -4.66 -3.53 4.96
CA ALA A 36 -3.60 -3.34 5.92
C ALA A 36 -4.12 -3.41 7.37
N THR A 37 -3.28 -3.93 8.28
CA THR A 37 -3.55 -3.84 9.71
C THR A 37 -3.29 -2.41 10.19
N THR A 38 -4.29 -1.77 10.79
CA THR A 38 -4.21 -0.38 11.27
C THR A 38 -4.66 -0.29 12.73
N GLY A 39 -4.68 0.92 13.30
CA GLY A 39 -4.96 1.17 14.72
C GLY A 39 -3.86 2.00 15.37
N PRO A 40 -2.57 1.65 15.21
CA PRO A 40 -1.48 2.58 15.45
C PRO A 40 -1.59 3.74 14.44
N LEU A 41 -1.81 4.95 14.95
CA LEU A 41 -1.99 6.15 14.14
C LEU A 41 -0.76 6.40 13.22
N GLY A 42 -1.00 6.98 12.06
CA GLY A 42 0.00 7.32 11.05
C GLY A 42 0.46 6.15 10.17
N GLN A 43 0.40 4.90 10.65
CA GLN A 43 0.91 3.73 9.90
C GLN A 43 0.13 3.47 8.60
N GLY A 44 -1.20 3.64 8.61
CA GLY A 44 -2.04 3.47 7.42
C GLY A 44 -1.65 4.43 6.30
N CYS A 45 -1.35 5.68 6.65
CA CYS A 45 -0.84 6.70 5.74
C CYS A 45 0.51 6.27 5.16
N GLY A 46 1.45 5.81 6.00
CA GLY A 46 2.76 5.35 5.57
C GLY A 46 2.72 4.21 4.55
N MET A 47 1.89 3.21 4.78
CA MET A 47 1.78 2.04 3.88
C MET A 47 1.21 2.39 2.50
N SER A 48 0.33 3.38 2.40
CA SER A 48 -0.31 3.79 1.14
C SER A 48 0.66 4.35 0.08
N VAL A 49 1.86 4.79 0.49
CA VAL A 49 2.88 5.38 -0.40
C VAL A 49 3.61 4.33 -1.25
N ALA A 50 3.50 3.04 -0.91
CA ALA A 50 4.30 1.97 -1.53
C ALA A 50 3.91 1.62 -2.99
N GLU A 51 2.83 2.17 -3.52
CA GLU A 51 2.09 1.54 -4.62
C GLU A 51 2.49 1.98 -6.05
N ARG A 52 3.32 3.01 -6.20
CA ARG A 52 3.57 3.62 -7.53
C ARG A 52 4.37 2.78 -8.53
N ARG A 53 5.16 1.81 -8.05
CA ARG A 53 6.13 1.08 -8.89
C ARG A 53 5.51 -0.01 -9.77
N ALA A 54 4.28 -0.46 -9.49
CA ALA A 54 3.67 -1.55 -10.24
C ALA A 54 3.30 -1.14 -11.68
N GLU A 55 2.76 0.06 -11.86
CA GLU A 55 2.33 0.55 -13.19
C GLU A 55 3.49 0.60 -14.19
N GLU A 56 4.62 1.19 -13.82
CA GLU A 56 5.79 1.33 -14.69
C GLU A 56 6.35 -0.04 -15.13
N ASN A 57 6.31 -1.03 -14.25
CA ASN A 57 6.86 -2.35 -14.51
C ASN A 57 5.95 -3.19 -15.41
N PHE A 58 4.63 -3.09 -15.21
CA PHE A 58 3.66 -4.02 -15.79
C PHE A 58 2.79 -3.43 -16.91
N ASN A 59 2.48 -2.14 -16.93
CA ASN A 59 1.61 -1.61 -17.99
C ASN A 59 2.31 -1.60 -19.35
N ARG A 60 1.56 -1.92 -20.40
CA ARG A 60 2.03 -1.85 -21.80
C ARG A 60 1.00 -1.07 -22.63
N PRO A 61 1.40 -0.36 -23.70
CA PRO A 61 0.46 0.47 -24.45
C PRO A 61 -0.77 -0.30 -24.92
N GLY A 62 -1.96 0.12 -24.50
CA GLY A 62 -3.24 -0.53 -24.80
C GLY A 62 -3.56 -1.76 -23.95
N LEU A 63 -2.72 -2.08 -22.97
CA LEU A 63 -2.88 -3.13 -21.98
C LEU A 63 -2.42 -2.62 -20.61
N GLU A 64 -3.08 -1.56 -20.15
CA GLU A 64 -2.94 -1.01 -18.81
C GLU A 64 -3.69 -1.92 -17.83
N ILE A 65 -2.94 -2.66 -17.01
CA ILE A 65 -3.46 -3.68 -16.08
C ILE A 65 -3.36 -3.24 -14.61
N VAL A 66 -2.52 -2.25 -14.32
CA VAL A 66 -2.45 -1.54 -13.05
C VAL A 66 -2.95 -0.13 -13.34
N ASP A 67 -4.14 0.19 -12.88
CA ASP A 67 -4.81 1.48 -13.13
C ASP A 67 -5.87 1.69 -12.04
N TYR A 68 -5.40 2.03 -10.86
CA TYR A 68 -6.26 2.25 -9.70
C TYR A 68 -5.66 3.32 -8.79
N ASP A 69 -6.55 3.94 -8.04
CA ASP A 69 -6.21 4.91 -7.01
C ASP A 69 -6.12 4.25 -5.64
N VAL A 70 -5.29 4.82 -4.78
CA VAL A 70 -5.07 4.44 -3.40
C VAL A 70 -5.69 5.50 -2.51
N TYR A 71 -6.67 5.11 -1.71
CA TYR A 71 -7.34 6.01 -0.78
C TYR A 71 -6.99 5.64 0.66
N ALA A 72 -6.59 6.64 1.44
CA ALA A 72 -6.38 6.49 2.89
C ALA A 72 -7.28 7.47 3.64
N PHE A 73 -8.04 6.97 4.62
CA PHE A 73 -8.71 7.82 5.59
C PHE A 73 -7.80 8.04 6.77
N CYS A 74 -7.72 9.28 7.22
CA CYS A 74 -6.84 9.71 8.28
C CYS A 74 -7.52 10.76 9.15
N SER A 75 -7.10 10.86 10.40
CA SER A 75 -7.61 11.80 11.40
C SER A 75 -6.56 12.83 11.78
N ASP A 76 -6.95 13.81 12.60
CA ASP A 76 -6.02 14.73 13.26
C ASP A 76 -4.88 13.98 13.98
N GLY A 77 -5.18 12.84 14.62
CA GLY A 77 -4.18 12.01 15.29
C GLY A 77 -3.13 11.43 14.33
N ASP A 78 -3.57 11.00 13.14
CA ASP A 78 -2.63 10.54 12.10
C ASP A 78 -1.74 11.67 11.59
N MET A 79 -2.27 12.90 11.51
CA MET A 79 -1.53 14.08 11.05
C MET A 79 -0.47 14.56 12.07
N MET A 80 -0.64 14.21 13.34
CA MET A 80 0.33 14.51 14.41
C MET A 80 1.51 13.53 14.44
N GLU A 81 1.33 12.32 13.93
CA GLU A 81 2.38 11.29 13.96
C GLU A 81 3.51 11.60 12.97
N GLY A 82 4.76 11.50 13.42
CA GLY A 82 5.92 11.82 12.57
C GLY A 82 6.01 10.94 11.32
N VAL A 83 5.58 9.68 11.40
CA VAL A 83 5.62 8.73 10.28
C VAL A 83 4.72 9.17 9.11
N SER A 84 3.58 9.82 9.38
CA SER A 84 2.71 10.32 8.30
C SER A 84 3.34 11.51 7.59
N ASN A 85 4.10 12.34 8.32
CA ASN A 85 4.83 13.47 7.78
C ASN A 85 5.99 13.03 6.87
N GLU A 86 6.76 12.01 7.30
CA GLU A 86 7.81 11.40 6.50
C GLU A 86 7.23 10.83 5.20
N ALA A 87 6.13 10.08 5.32
CA ALA A 87 5.44 9.48 4.18
C ALA A 87 4.86 10.54 3.22
N ALA A 88 4.21 11.58 3.74
CA ALA A 88 3.63 12.66 2.92
C ALA A 88 4.70 13.44 2.17
N SER A 89 5.84 13.74 2.82
CA SER A 89 7.00 14.36 2.19
C SER A 89 7.56 13.50 1.04
N LEU A 90 7.74 12.19 1.28
CA LEU A 90 8.20 11.25 0.27
C LEU A 90 7.20 11.13 -0.89
N ALA A 91 5.91 11.02 -0.60
CA ALA A 91 4.85 10.91 -1.61
C ALA A 91 4.78 12.14 -2.52
N GLY A 92 4.89 13.34 -1.94
CA GLY A 92 4.95 14.58 -2.71
C GLY A 92 6.22 14.68 -3.56
N HIS A 93 7.37 14.25 -3.03
CA HIS A 93 8.62 14.15 -3.79
C HIS A 93 8.50 13.20 -4.99
N LEU A 94 7.90 12.02 -4.79
CA LEU A 94 7.69 11.00 -5.81
C LEU A 94 6.53 11.31 -6.77
N ARG A 95 5.73 12.36 -6.48
CA ARG A 95 4.57 12.80 -7.27
C ARG A 95 3.56 11.67 -7.50
N LEU A 96 3.13 11.04 -6.40
CA LEU A 96 2.17 9.94 -6.42
C LEU A 96 0.75 10.43 -6.74
N SER A 97 0.44 10.60 -8.03
CA SER A 97 -0.83 11.18 -8.48
C SER A 97 -2.06 10.31 -8.26
N ASN A 98 -1.88 9.00 -8.04
CA ASN A 98 -2.95 8.06 -7.75
C ASN A 98 -3.15 7.85 -6.23
N LEU A 99 -2.48 8.64 -5.38
CA LEU A 99 -2.64 8.60 -3.93
C LEU A 99 -3.53 9.76 -3.45
N CYS A 100 -4.60 9.43 -2.75
CA CYS A 100 -5.52 10.40 -2.16
C CYS A 100 -5.69 10.15 -0.67
N TRP A 101 -5.31 11.13 0.15
CA TRP A 101 -5.56 11.10 1.60
C TRP A 101 -6.78 11.95 1.93
N ILE A 102 -7.74 11.34 2.62
CA ILE A 102 -8.96 11.98 3.07
C ILE A 102 -8.83 12.21 4.57
N SER A 103 -8.53 13.45 4.95
CA SER A 103 -8.41 13.86 6.34
C SER A 103 -9.77 14.21 6.93
N ASP A 104 -10.16 13.52 7.99
CA ASP A 104 -11.28 13.90 8.86
C ASP A 104 -10.83 15.04 9.78
N ASP A 105 -10.92 16.27 9.27
CA ASP A 105 -10.69 17.49 10.04
C ASP A 105 -11.94 17.85 10.85
N ASN A 106 -12.11 17.20 11.99
CA ASN A 106 -13.23 17.43 12.90
C ASN A 106 -12.86 18.27 14.13
N GLN A 107 -11.57 18.67 14.25
CA GLN A 107 -11.03 19.52 15.31
C GLN A 107 -11.12 18.92 16.73
N VAL A 108 -11.21 17.58 16.83
CA VAL A 108 -11.37 16.85 18.09
C VAL A 108 -10.42 15.65 18.19
N ASN A 109 -9.65 15.61 19.26
CA ASN A 109 -8.86 14.47 19.72
C ASN A 109 -9.45 13.83 20.97
N ILE A 110 -8.84 12.73 21.43
CA ILE A 110 -9.23 12.04 22.67
C ILE A 110 -9.20 12.95 23.91
N GLU A 111 -8.24 13.88 23.98
CA GLU A 111 -8.08 14.83 25.09
C GLU A 111 -8.94 16.10 24.95
N GLY A 112 -9.71 16.23 23.87
CA GLY A 112 -10.56 17.38 23.58
C GLY A 112 -10.18 18.10 22.28
N ARG A 113 -10.42 19.41 22.21
CA ARG A 113 -10.18 20.19 20.99
C ARG A 113 -8.71 20.15 20.57
N THR A 114 -8.46 20.00 19.28
CA THR A 114 -7.10 19.97 18.69
C THR A 114 -6.23 21.14 19.14
N GLN A 115 -6.81 22.34 19.29
CA GLN A 115 -6.13 23.56 19.76
C GLN A 115 -5.32 23.42 21.06
N LEU A 116 -5.59 22.39 21.88
CA LEU A 116 -4.82 22.10 23.09
C LEU A 116 -3.39 21.61 22.80
N ALA A 117 -3.17 20.94 21.67
CA ALA A 117 -1.91 20.26 21.35
C ALA A 117 -1.52 20.29 19.86
N PHE A 118 -2.40 20.76 18.99
CA PHE A 118 -2.25 20.74 17.53
C PHE A 118 -2.73 22.07 16.95
N GLY A 119 -1.78 22.98 16.75
CA GLY A 119 -1.98 24.29 16.12
C GLY A 119 -1.30 24.40 14.75
N ASP A 120 -1.04 23.27 14.12
CA ASP A 120 -0.42 23.17 12.80
C ASP A 120 -1.40 23.60 11.70
N ASP A 121 -0.87 24.23 10.64
CA ASP A 121 -1.63 24.46 9.41
C ASP A 121 -1.32 23.30 8.45
N VAL A 122 -2.15 22.26 8.56
CA VAL A 122 -1.99 21.01 7.80
C VAL A 122 -1.98 21.31 6.29
N GLY A 123 -2.84 22.19 5.81
CA GLY A 123 -2.90 22.56 4.40
C GLY A 123 -1.60 23.21 3.92
N MET A 124 -1.05 24.15 4.68
CA MET A 124 0.24 24.77 4.36
C MET A 124 1.40 23.76 4.42
N ARG A 125 1.38 22.83 5.38
CA ARG A 125 2.42 21.78 5.47
C ARG A 125 2.38 20.84 4.28
N PHE A 126 1.20 20.36 3.88
CA PHE A 126 1.06 19.47 2.72
C PHE A 126 1.39 20.18 1.40
N ARG A 127 1.04 21.46 1.28
CA ARG A 127 1.52 22.33 0.20
C ARG A 127 3.05 22.36 0.14
N ALA A 128 3.73 22.50 1.27
CA ALA A 128 5.19 22.51 1.34
C ALA A 128 5.80 21.15 0.92
N TYR A 129 5.09 20.04 1.12
CA TYR A 129 5.48 18.72 0.60
C TYR A 129 5.19 18.54 -0.90
N GLY A 130 4.46 19.44 -1.54
CA GLY A 130 4.12 19.39 -2.96
C GLY A 130 2.77 18.71 -3.27
N TRP A 131 1.90 18.57 -2.27
CA TRP A 131 0.52 18.12 -2.49
C TRP A 131 -0.35 19.25 -3.04
N PRO A 132 -1.38 18.94 -3.86
CA PRO A 132 -2.31 19.94 -4.39
C PRO A 132 -3.20 20.52 -3.29
N GLU A 133 -3.46 21.83 -3.35
CA GLU A 133 -4.21 22.60 -2.33
C GLU A 133 -5.74 22.59 -2.52
N ASP A 134 -6.19 22.34 -3.74
CA ASP A 134 -7.56 22.66 -4.18
C ASP A 134 -8.52 21.46 -4.13
N GLU A 135 -8.04 20.30 -3.69
CA GLU A 135 -8.77 19.03 -3.67
C GLU A 135 -9.48 18.84 -2.32
N SER A 136 -10.50 19.66 -2.04
CA SER A 136 -11.39 19.41 -0.91
C SER A 136 -12.51 18.44 -1.32
N PHE A 137 -12.45 17.19 -0.85
CA PHE A 137 -13.51 16.21 -1.09
C PHE A 137 -14.60 16.32 -0.03
N LEU A 138 -15.70 17.00 -0.36
CA LEU A 138 -16.90 17.01 0.47
C LEU A 138 -17.74 15.76 0.17
N LEU A 139 -18.02 14.94 1.19
CA LEU A 139 -18.96 13.82 1.12
C LEU A 139 -20.40 14.32 1.30
N PRO A 140 -21.25 14.36 0.25
CA PRO A 140 -22.64 14.79 0.40
C PRO A 140 -23.49 13.75 1.13
N ASP A 141 -24.66 14.16 1.60
CA ASP A 141 -25.67 13.21 2.12
C ASP A 141 -26.06 12.19 1.04
N GLY A 142 -26.23 10.92 1.42
CA GLY A 142 -26.63 9.83 0.51
C GLY A 142 -25.49 9.10 -0.21
N VAL A 143 -24.23 9.45 0.07
CA VAL A 143 -23.06 8.75 -0.51
C VAL A 143 -23.05 7.26 -0.18
N ARG A 144 -23.53 6.86 1.00
CA ARG A 144 -23.55 5.43 1.38
C ARG A 144 -24.44 4.61 0.45
N GLU A 145 -25.64 5.11 0.16
CA GLU A 145 -26.61 4.49 -0.75
C GLU A 145 -26.07 4.49 -2.18
N TYR A 146 -25.50 5.61 -2.61
CA TYR A 146 -24.85 5.72 -3.92
C TYR A 146 -23.65 4.77 -4.07
N PHE A 147 -22.81 4.64 -3.04
CA PHE A 147 -21.64 3.78 -3.04
C PHE A 147 -22.03 2.31 -3.15
N HIS A 148 -23.11 1.89 -2.49
CA HIS A 148 -23.61 0.53 -2.61
C HIS A 148 -24.05 0.20 -4.04
N ASP A 149 -24.80 1.10 -4.69
CA ASP A 149 -25.25 0.92 -6.08
C ASP A 149 -24.08 0.96 -7.07
N VAL A 150 -23.06 1.78 -6.80
CA VAL A 150 -21.87 1.92 -7.65
C VAL A 150 -20.95 0.71 -7.51
N VAL A 151 -20.64 0.27 -6.30
CA VAL A 151 -19.75 -0.89 -6.08
C VAL A 151 -20.35 -2.14 -6.71
N ASP A 152 -21.64 -2.40 -6.49
CA ASP A 152 -22.26 -3.63 -6.99
C ASP A 152 -22.36 -3.66 -8.52
N ARG A 153 -22.81 -2.56 -9.15
CA ARG A 153 -23.06 -2.56 -10.61
C ARG A 153 -21.82 -2.19 -11.43
N ARG A 154 -21.19 -1.05 -11.11
CA ARG A 154 -20.02 -0.54 -11.86
C ARG A 154 -18.79 -1.40 -11.58
N GLY A 155 -18.59 -1.84 -10.33
CA GLY A 155 -17.47 -2.69 -9.96
C GLY A 155 -17.47 -4.01 -10.73
N GLY A 156 -18.63 -4.65 -10.89
CA GLY A 156 -18.76 -5.89 -11.65
C GLY A 156 -18.50 -5.76 -13.15
N GLU A 157 -18.82 -4.62 -13.75
CA GLU A 157 -18.47 -4.31 -15.15
C GLU A 157 -16.96 -4.06 -15.31
N LEU A 158 -16.40 -3.14 -14.53
CA LEU A 158 -14.97 -2.82 -14.58
C LEU A 158 -14.08 -4.04 -14.31
N ARG A 159 -14.51 -4.92 -13.39
CA ARG A 159 -13.78 -6.17 -13.11
C ARG A 159 -13.80 -7.11 -14.30
N ARG A 160 -14.92 -7.23 -15.03
CA ARG A 160 -15.00 -8.08 -16.23
C ARG A 160 -14.09 -7.54 -17.34
N ASP A 161 -14.15 -6.24 -17.59
CA ASP A 161 -13.30 -5.60 -18.59
C ASP A 161 -11.81 -5.74 -18.23
N TRP A 162 -11.47 -5.61 -16.94
CA TRP A 162 -10.11 -5.86 -16.46
C TRP A 162 -9.69 -7.32 -16.64
N LEU A 163 -10.57 -8.29 -16.37
CA LEU A 163 -10.27 -9.72 -16.60
C LEU A 163 -10.03 -10.01 -18.08
N GLU A 164 -10.81 -9.42 -18.98
CA GLU A 164 -10.59 -9.55 -20.43
C GLU A 164 -9.26 -8.94 -20.87
N ARG A 165 -8.93 -7.73 -20.38
CA ARG A 165 -7.60 -7.12 -20.60
C ARG A 165 -6.47 -7.99 -20.06
N MET A 166 -6.63 -8.57 -18.88
CA MET A 166 -5.64 -9.46 -18.26
C MET A 166 -5.42 -10.74 -19.06
N LEU A 167 -6.47 -11.30 -19.69
CA LEU A 167 -6.33 -12.45 -20.58
C LEU A 167 -5.48 -12.07 -21.81
N GLY A 168 -5.80 -10.95 -22.46
CA GLY A 168 -4.98 -10.43 -23.58
C GLY A 168 -3.54 -10.11 -23.17
N TYR A 169 -3.36 -9.57 -21.96
CA TYR A 169 -2.04 -9.29 -21.40
C TYR A 169 -1.21 -10.56 -21.17
N ARG A 170 -1.82 -11.63 -20.64
CA ARG A 170 -1.16 -12.93 -20.44
C ARG A 170 -0.71 -13.57 -21.75
N GLU A 171 -1.50 -13.42 -22.81
CA GLU A 171 -1.14 -13.90 -24.15
C GLU A 171 -0.01 -13.07 -24.78
N ALA A 172 -0.08 -11.74 -24.65
CA ALA A 172 0.90 -10.82 -25.25
C ALA A 172 2.23 -10.78 -24.49
N TYR A 173 2.21 -10.92 -23.16
CA TYR A 173 3.36 -10.76 -22.26
C TYR A 173 3.45 -11.87 -21.21
N PRO A 174 3.62 -13.14 -21.62
CA PRO A 174 3.58 -14.28 -20.71
C PRO A 174 4.62 -14.21 -19.59
N ASP A 175 5.83 -13.72 -19.89
CA ASP A 175 6.89 -13.57 -18.88
C ASP A 175 6.52 -12.56 -17.80
N LEU A 176 5.92 -11.42 -18.16
CA LEU A 176 5.52 -10.40 -17.18
C LEU A 176 4.30 -10.84 -16.39
N ALA A 177 3.35 -11.50 -17.05
CA ALA A 177 2.18 -12.04 -16.39
C ALA A 177 2.55 -13.12 -15.35
N SER A 178 3.52 -13.99 -15.66
CA SER A 178 4.06 -14.97 -14.72
C SER A 178 4.64 -14.31 -13.46
N ARG A 179 5.36 -13.19 -13.61
CA ARG A 179 5.86 -12.41 -12.46
C ARG A 179 4.73 -11.86 -11.61
N LEU A 180 3.69 -11.31 -12.24
CA LEU A 180 2.53 -10.78 -11.54
C LEU A 180 1.81 -11.90 -10.77
N ASP A 181 1.70 -13.09 -11.36
CA ASP A 181 1.07 -14.24 -10.71
C ASP A 181 1.84 -14.68 -9.47
N LEU A 182 3.17 -14.77 -9.56
CA LEU A 182 4.04 -15.08 -8.41
C LEU A 182 3.90 -14.02 -7.31
N MET A 183 3.83 -12.74 -7.67
CA MET A 183 3.61 -11.65 -6.72
C MET A 183 2.25 -11.80 -6.01
N GLN A 184 1.20 -12.09 -6.75
CA GLN A 184 -0.16 -12.22 -6.22
C GLN A 184 -0.35 -13.47 -5.35
N SER A 185 0.35 -14.57 -5.65
CA SER A 185 0.33 -15.79 -4.85
C SER A 185 1.27 -15.74 -3.65
N GLY A 186 2.16 -14.76 -3.58
CA GLY A 186 3.23 -14.70 -2.58
C GLY A 186 4.32 -15.76 -2.79
N GLU A 187 4.42 -16.29 -4.01
CA GLU A 187 5.45 -17.27 -4.39
C GLU A 187 6.73 -16.57 -4.87
N THR A 188 7.79 -17.35 -4.99
CA THR A 188 9.13 -16.86 -5.37
C THR A 188 9.54 -17.48 -6.71
N PRO A 189 10.39 -16.81 -7.51
CA PRO A 189 10.90 -17.40 -8.75
C PRO A 189 11.61 -18.73 -8.49
N GLU A 190 11.45 -19.72 -9.35
CA GLU A 190 12.20 -20.97 -9.23
C GLU A 190 13.71 -20.71 -9.25
N GLY A 191 14.43 -21.32 -8.30
CA GLY A 191 15.88 -21.18 -8.17
C GLY A 191 16.35 -19.80 -7.71
N TRP A 192 15.48 -18.96 -7.13
CA TRP A 192 15.88 -17.66 -6.57
C TRP A 192 17.00 -17.77 -5.51
N ASP A 193 17.04 -18.88 -4.78
CA ASP A 193 17.99 -19.21 -3.72
C ASP A 193 19.17 -20.09 -4.19
N SER A 194 19.22 -20.42 -5.49
CA SER A 194 20.35 -21.17 -6.05
C SER A 194 21.64 -20.33 -6.00
N ASP A 195 22.78 -20.99 -5.90
CA ASP A 195 24.11 -20.36 -5.90
C ASP A 195 24.30 -19.22 -4.88
N PRO A 196 24.01 -19.43 -3.59
CA PRO A 196 24.22 -18.39 -2.59
C PRO A 196 25.70 -17.97 -2.60
N PRO A 197 26.02 -16.67 -2.51
CA PRO A 197 27.39 -16.21 -2.51
C PRO A 197 28.12 -16.77 -1.29
N SER A 198 28.99 -17.75 -1.54
CA SER A 198 29.87 -18.33 -0.53
C SER A 198 31.16 -17.53 -0.46
N SER A 199 31.54 -17.11 0.74
CA SER A 199 32.85 -16.50 1.00
C SER A 199 33.75 -17.53 1.67
N ALA A 200 34.95 -17.72 1.13
CA ALA A 200 35.95 -18.55 1.80
C ALA A 200 36.30 -17.92 3.17
N PRO A 201 36.68 -18.72 4.19
CA PRO A 201 37.12 -18.19 5.47
C PRO A 201 38.31 -17.24 5.27
N ASP A 202 38.10 -15.96 5.56
CA ASP A 202 39.14 -14.93 5.50
C ASP A 202 39.69 -14.70 6.92
N PRO A 203 41.00 -14.85 7.17
CA PRO A 203 41.60 -14.58 8.48
C PRO A 203 41.47 -13.11 8.93
N ASN A 204 41.20 -12.16 8.03
CA ASN A 204 40.87 -10.78 8.37
C ASN A 204 39.36 -10.54 8.56
N GLY A 205 38.53 -11.52 8.21
CA GLY A 205 37.07 -11.45 8.30
C GLY A 205 36.42 -10.56 7.24
N LEU A 206 35.14 -10.81 6.99
CA LEU A 206 34.27 -9.95 6.19
C LEU A 206 33.20 -9.35 7.11
N ALA A 207 32.98 -8.04 7.05
CA ALA A 207 31.91 -7.41 7.82
C ALA A 207 30.55 -7.94 7.38
N THR A 208 29.63 -8.17 8.31
CA THR A 208 28.31 -8.76 8.02
C THR A 208 27.47 -7.90 7.08
N ARG A 209 27.66 -6.58 7.06
CA ARG A 209 27.02 -5.68 6.08
C ARG A 209 27.53 -5.91 4.65
N ASP A 210 28.81 -6.27 4.48
CA ASP A 210 29.43 -6.49 3.18
C ASP A 210 29.00 -7.86 2.63
N SER A 211 28.94 -8.89 3.50
CA SER A 211 28.38 -10.19 3.13
C SER A 211 26.88 -10.11 2.84
N TRP A 212 26.13 -9.31 3.60
CA TRP A 212 24.72 -9.02 3.33
C TRP A 212 24.52 -8.33 1.99
N GLY A 213 25.30 -7.29 1.67
CA GLY A 213 25.24 -6.61 0.38
C GLY A 213 25.49 -7.57 -0.79
N LYS A 214 26.46 -8.48 -0.67
CA LYS A 214 26.70 -9.51 -1.69
C LYS A 214 25.52 -10.47 -1.86
N ALA A 215 24.93 -10.93 -0.76
CA ALA A 215 23.75 -11.79 -0.78
C ALA A 215 22.54 -11.11 -1.41
N LEU A 216 22.24 -9.87 -0.99
CA LEU A 216 21.11 -9.10 -1.49
C LEU A 216 21.22 -8.86 -3.01
N ASN A 217 22.40 -8.49 -3.50
CA ASN A 217 22.62 -8.26 -4.94
C ASN A 217 22.51 -9.55 -5.77
N ALA A 218 22.95 -10.69 -5.23
CA ALA A 218 22.79 -11.99 -5.90
C ALA A 218 21.31 -12.39 -6.02
N ILE A 219 20.52 -12.14 -4.97
CA ILE A 219 19.06 -12.40 -4.97
C ILE A 219 18.34 -11.42 -5.90
N ALA A 220 18.66 -10.12 -5.84
CA ALA A 220 18.03 -9.08 -6.67
C ALA A 220 18.16 -9.38 -8.17
N ALA A 221 19.28 -9.96 -8.61
CA ALA A 221 19.47 -10.37 -10.00
C ALA A 221 18.49 -11.47 -10.46
N LYS A 222 17.98 -12.28 -9.53
CA LYS A 222 17.04 -13.39 -9.80
C LYS A 222 15.59 -13.03 -9.45
N PHE A 223 15.37 -11.92 -8.76
CA PHE A 223 14.09 -11.52 -8.20
C PHE A 223 13.73 -10.09 -8.70
N PRO A 224 13.23 -9.96 -9.95
CA PRO A 224 13.13 -8.66 -10.62
C PRO A 224 12.06 -7.71 -10.05
N TRP A 225 11.21 -8.19 -9.14
CA TRP A 225 10.27 -7.35 -8.39
C TRP A 225 10.71 -7.10 -6.94
N LEU A 226 11.95 -7.44 -6.59
CA LEU A 226 12.54 -7.07 -5.31
C LEU A 226 12.86 -5.58 -5.35
N VAL A 227 12.11 -4.80 -4.57
CA VAL A 227 12.34 -3.37 -4.42
C VAL A 227 12.80 -3.13 -2.99
N GLY A 228 13.85 -2.33 -2.85
CA GLY A 228 14.42 -1.96 -1.57
C GLY A 228 15.07 -0.60 -1.64
N GLY A 229 15.43 -0.07 -0.48
CA GLY A 229 16.09 1.21 -0.35
C GLY A 229 16.80 1.33 0.98
N ALA A 230 17.26 2.54 1.27
CA ALA A 230 17.87 2.89 2.55
C ALA A 230 17.45 4.31 2.92
N ALA A 231 17.24 4.56 4.21
CA ALA A 231 17.08 5.91 4.73
C ALA A 231 18.45 6.60 4.77
N GLU A 232 18.84 7.26 3.67
CA GLU A 232 20.12 8.00 3.50
C GLU A 232 21.42 7.17 3.63
N LEU A 233 21.34 5.86 3.89
CA LEU A 233 22.49 5.00 4.18
C LEU A 233 22.84 3.99 3.08
N ALA A 234 22.35 4.18 1.85
CA ALA A 234 22.50 3.19 0.77
C ALA A 234 23.96 2.77 0.52
N ARG A 235 24.89 3.73 0.57
CA ARG A 235 26.34 3.49 0.43
C ARG A 235 26.93 2.72 1.60
N GLU A 236 26.37 2.84 2.79
CA GLU A 236 26.86 2.17 3.99
C GLU A 236 26.40 0.71 4.07
N ILE A 237 25.19 0.43 3.57
CA ILE A 237 24.59 -0.91 3.58
C ILE A 237 24.81 -1.69 2.27
N GLN A 238 25.46 -1.09 1.26
CA GLN A 238 25.77 -1.71 -0.03
C GLN A 238 24.54 -2.28 -0.76
N ALA A 239 23.37 -1.66 -0.54
CA ALA A 239 22.18 -1.93 -1.33
C ALA A 239 22.37 -1.30 -2.71
N ALA A 240 22.26 -2.10 -3.78
CA ALA A 240 22.20 -1.54 -5.12
C ALA A 240 20.91 -0.71 -5.28
N PRO A 241 20.94 0.38 -6.07
CA PRO A 241 19.72 1.01 -6.52
C PRO A 241 18.93 0.02 -7.37
N ALA A 242 17.65 -0.17 -7.04
CA ALA A 242 16.68 -0.92 -7.85
C ALA A 242 16.11 -0.08 -9.00
#